data_AF-A0A4S8ILD4-F1
#
_entry.id   AF-A0A4S8ILD4-F1
#
_cell.length_a   1.000
_cell.length_b   1.000
_cell.length_c   1.000
_cell.angle_alpha   90.00
_cell.angle_beta   90.00
_cell.angle_gamma   90.00
#
_symmetry.space_group_name_H-M   'P 1'
#
loop_
_entity.id
_entity.type
_entity.pdbx_description
1 polymer ?
#
loop_
_entity_poly.entity_id
_entity_poly.type
_entity_poly.pdbx_seq_one_letter_code
_entity_poly.pdbx_strand_id
1 'polypeptide(L)'
;MVVMKAKRWRKSVHDGGGCEIVEEEVVPLLDGSAKEWVEAIKQVGLCVAEDQHGYTLDKLVPELHEPLYLWHGSSFLIAFPSQKICITYGIDFPKVPSIGCQWFSSFLDESTYTKEIASSRTFCVYEEVEGMCRAGLCKGGSADNAIAGHALHTDFIRLLSRSSTELRKRLLG
;
A
#
# COMPACT_ATOMS: atom_id res chain seq x y z
N MET A 1 1.41 -3.29 3.55
CA MET A 1 0.67 -3.24 2.27
C MET A 1 -0.58 -2.42 2.49
N VAL A 2 -0.66 -1.20 1.94
CA VAL A 2 -1.94 -0.48 1.91
C VAL A 2 -2.80 -1.20 0.88
N VAL A 3 -3.53 -2.22 1.32
CA VAL A 3 -4.76 -2.58 0.62
C VAL A 3 -5.65 -1.37 0.86
N MET A 4 -5.69 -0.45 -0.10
CA MET A 4 -6.78 0.51 -0.17
C MET A 4 -8.03 -0.32 -0.41
N LYS A 5 -8.64 -0.85 0.66
CA LYS A 5 -10.08 -1.10 0.63
C LYS A 5 -10.65 0.28 0.43
N ALA A 6 -11.14 0.54 -0.78
CA ALA A 6 -11.89 1.72 -1.13
C ALA A 6 -13.06 1.83 -0.14
N LYS A 7 -12.85 2.56 0.96
CA LYS A 7 -13.94 3.10 1.75
C LYS A 7 -14.61 4.10 0.84
N ARG A 8 -15.87 3.83 0.52
CA ARG A 8 -16.86 4.71 -0.11
C ARG A 8 -16.43 6.19 -0.05
N TRP A 9 -15.84 6.69 -1.13
CA TRP A 9 -15.57 8.11 -1.30
C TRP A 9 -16.91 8.78 -1.58
N ARG A 10 -17.33 9.69 -0.71
CA ARG A 10 -18.53 10.48 -0.92
C ARG A 10 -18.22 11.47 -2.03
N LYS A 11 -18.96 11.39 -3.13
CA LYS A 11 -18.90 12.35 -4.25
C LYS A 11 -19.08 13.75 -3.68
N SER A 12 -18.04 14.57 -3.70
CA SER A 12 -18.14 16.02 -3.61
C SER A 12 -17.37 16.55 -4.80
N VAL A 13 -18.08 16.77 -5.91
CA VAL A 13 -17.55 17.44 -7.10
C VAL A 13 -17.42 18.90 -6.71
N HIS A 14 -16.20 19.40 -6.55
CA HIS A 14 -15.89 20.83 -6.59
C HIS A 14 -14.60 20.99 -7.39
N ASP A 15 -14.65 21.92 -8.36
CA ASP A 15 -13.61 22.19 -9.34
C ASP A 15 -12.27 22.47 -8.67
N GLY A 16 -11.33 21.52 -8.84
CA GLY A 16 -10.00 21.56 -8.24
C GLY A 16 -9.36 20.18 -8.30
N GLY A 17 -8.88 19.77 -9.48
CA GLY A 17 -8.05 18.57 -9.67
C GLY A 17 -8.57 17.29 -9.00
N GLY A 18 -9.84 16.95 -9.22
CA GLY A 18 -10.45 15.75 -8.64
C GLY A 18 -10.11 14.48 -9.45
N CYS A 19 -9.86 13.37 -8.75
CA CYS A 19 -9.94 12.04 -9.38
C CYS A 19 -11.42 11.72 -9.62
N GLU A 20 -11.84 11.74 -10.89
CA GLU A 20 -13.17 11.30 -11.29
C GLU A 20 -13.15 9.79 -11.54
N ILE A 21 -13.92 9.03 -10.76
CA ILE A 21 -14.21 7.63 -11.10
C ILE A 21 -15.32 7.68 -12.15
N VAL A 22 -14.93 7.50 -13.41
CA VAL A 22 -15.85 7.47 -14.54
C VAL A 22 -16.54 6.10 -14.54
N GLU A 23 -17.83 6.11 -14.19
CA GLU A 23 -18.83 5.05 -14.43
C GLU A 23 -18.72 3.70 -13.68
N GLU A 24 -17.63 3.37 -12.99
CA GLU A 24 -17.53 2.12 -12.21
C GLU A 24 -17.62 2.33 -10.68
N GLU A 25 -18.27 1.41 -9.95
CA GLU A 25 -18.34 1.42 -8.47
C GLU A 25 -16.98 1.12 -7.79
N VAL A 26 -15.95 0.83 -8.57
CA VAL A 26 -14.64 0.32 -8.13
C VAL A 26 -13.50 1.10 -8.79
N VAL A 27 -12.45 1.33 -8.02
CA VAL A 27 -11.21 1.93 -8.54
C VAL A 27 -10.46 0.88 -9.36
N PRO A 28 -9.96 1.21 -10.57
CA PRO A 28 -9.20 0.27 -11.40
C PRO A 28 -7.98 -0.30 -10.67
N LEU A 29 -7.81 -1.62 -10.76
CA LEU A 29 -6.70 -2.33 -10.11
C LEU A 29 -5.36 -2.15 -10.83
N LEU A 30 -5.38 -1.81 -12.14
CA LEU A 30 -4.20 -1.70 -13.01
C LEU A 30 -3.32 -2.96 -12.92
N ASP A 31 -2.00 -2.84 -12.82
CA ASP A 31 -1.09 -3.98 -12.56
C ASP A 31 -1.15 -4.55 -11.13
N GLY A 32 -2.03 -4.03 -10.27
CA GLY A 32 -2.14 -4.40 -8.87
C GLY A 32 -1.18 -3.68 -7.93
N SER A 33 -0.36 -2.78 -8.44
CA SER A 33 0.52 -1.89 -7.68
C SER A 33 0.00 -0.43 -7.73
N ALA A 34 0.73 0.48 -7.07
CA ALA A 34 0.47 1.91 -7.15
C ALA A 34 1.32 2.61 -8.23
N LYS A 35 2.16 1.87 -8.97
CA LYS A 35 3.16 2.44 -9.87
C LYS A 35 2.55 3.33 -10.94
N GLU A 36 1.56 2.81 -11.67
CA GLU A 36 0.91 3.55 -12.76
C GLU A 36 0.19 4.80 -12.25
N TRP A 37 -0.43 4.73 -11.06
CA TRP A 37 -1.02 5.90 -10.41
C TRP A 37 0.04 6.96 -10.08
N VAL A 38 1.18 6.56 -9.52
CA VAL A 38 2.29 7.48 -9.21
C VAL A 38 2.84 8.12 -10.48
N GLU A 39 3.00 7.35 -11.55
CA GLU A 39 3.49 7.86 -12.83
C GLU A 39 2.51 8.85 -13.46
N ALA A 40 1.22 8.54 -13.46
CA ALA A 40 0.18 9.44 -13.97
C ALA A 40 0.13 10.76 -13.19
N ILE A 41 0.17 10.70 -11.85
CA ILE A 41 0.20 11.91 -11.00
C ILE A 41 1.45 12.75 -11.26
N LYS A 42 2.62 12.12 -11.41
CA LYS A 42 3.87 12.83 -11.72
C LYS A 42 3.85 13.51 -13.09
N GLN A 43 3.19 12.90 -14.08
CA GLN A 43 3.06 13.47 -15.41
C GLN A 43 2.21 14.73 -15.43
N VAL A 44 1.11 14.76 -14.69
CA VAL A 44 0.23 15.94 -14.60
C VAL A 44 0.76 17.01 -13.63
N GLY A 45 1.61 16.61 -12.68
CA GLY A 45 2.17 17.48 -11.66
C GLY A 45 1.24 17.72 -10.48
N LEU A 46 1.75 18.39 -9.46
CA LEU A 46 1.00 18.76 -8.25
C LEU A 46 0.72 20.25 -8.26
N CYS A 47 -0.49 20.62 -7.85
CA CYS A 47 -0.87 22.01 -7.59
C CYS A 47 -1.35 22.17 -6.15
N VAL A 48 -1.43 23.43 -5.70
CA VAL A 48 -2.04 23.75 -4.41
C VAL A 48 -3.53 23.42 -4.50
N ALA A 49 -4.05 22.76 -3.47
CA ALA A 49 -5.48 22.48 -3.37
C ALA A 49 -6.21 23.75 -2.92
N GLU A 50 -7.28 24.10 -3.62
CA GLU A 50 -8.13 25.26 -3.32
C GLU A 50 -9.56 24.80 -3.03
N ASP A 51 -10.27 25.53 -2.17
CA ASP A 51 -11.69 25.31 -1.93
C ASP A 51 -12.55 25.98 -3.03
N GLN A 52 -13.88 25.83 -2.93
CA GLN A 52 -14.83 26.41 -3.89
C GLN A 52 -14.78 27.94 -3.99
N HIS A 53 -14.10 28.62 -3.06
CA HIS A 53 -13.94 30.08 -3.04
C HIS A 53 -12.51 30.51 -3.43
N GLY A 54 -11.64 29.57 -3.83
CA GLY A 54 -10.25 29.84 -4.20
C GLY A 54 -9.31 30.00 -3.00
N TYR A 55 -9.72 29.61 -1.79
CA TYR A 55 -8.83 29.63 -0.63
C TYR A 55 -7.96 28.38 -0.61
N THR A 56 -6.67 28.58 -0.40
CA THR A 56 -5.71 27.47 -0.22
C THR A 56 -6.12 26.59 0.96
N LEU A 57 -6.21 25.29 0.71
CA LEU A 57 -6.45 24.28 1.71
C LEU A 57 -5.13 23.88 2.36
N ASP A 58 -5.06 24.01 3.69
CA ASP A 58 -3.92 23.52 4.45
C ASP A 58 -3.81 22.00 4.33
N LYS A 59 -2.56 21.53 4.26
CA LYS A 59 -2.28 20.10 4.26
C LYS A 59 -2.64 19.52 5.63
N LEU A 60 -3.75 18.79 5.70
CA LEU A 60 -4.13 18.04 6.89
C LEU A 60 -3.16 16.87 7.08
N VAL A 61 -2.21 17.03 8.01
CA VAL A 61 -1.33 15.95 8.47
C VAL A 61 -1.74 15.59 9.89
N PRO A 62 -2.39 14.44 10.12
CA PRO A 62 -2.72 14.01 11.47
C PRO A 62 -1.44 13.81 12.28
N GLU A 63 -1.32 14.52 13.41
CA GLU A 63 -0.22 14.33 14.35
C GLU A 63 -0.60 13.30 15.42
N LEU A 64 0.38 12.46 15.78
CA LEU A 64 0.24 11.50 16.86
C LEU A 64 1.03 12.00 18.07
N HIS A 65 0.34 12.35 19.15
CA HIS A 65 0.96 12.90 20.36
C HIS A 65 1.30 11.84 21.41
N GLU A 66 0.65 10.68 21.37
CA GLU A 66 0.89 9.55 22.29
C GLU A 66 0.94 8.22 21.53
N PRO A 67 1.63 7.19 22.05
CA PRO A 67 1.66 5.89 21.40
C PRO A 67 0.27 5.25 21.29
N LEU A 68 -0.06 4.69 20.12
CA LEU A 68 -1.29 3.96 19.85
C LEU A 68 -0.99 2.47 19.70
N TYR A 69 -1.78 1.63 20.37
CA TYR A 69 -1.68 0.18 20.28
C TYR A 69 -3.03 -0.41 19.91
N LEU A 70 -3.07 -1.19 18.84
CA LEU A 70 -4.26 -1.90 18.38
C LEU A 70 -3.92 -3.38 18.15
N TRP A 71 -4.82 -4.25 18.60
CA TRP A 71 -4.69 -5.69 18.46
C TRP A 71 -5.95 -6.26 17.83
N HIS A 72 -5.79 -7.23 16.95
CA HIS A 72 -6.89 -8.00 16.37
C HIS A 72 -6.42 -9.43 16.11
N GLY A 73 -6.82 -10.37 16.97
CA GLY A 73 -6.33 -11.74 16.91
C GLY A 73 -4.81 -11.80 17.03
N SER A 74 -4.15 -12.40 16.04
CA SER A 74 -2.68 -12.45 15.95
C SER A 74 -2.03 -11.24 15.28
N SER A 75 -2.83 -10.27 14.80
CA SER A 75 -2.33 -9.05 14.15
C SER A 75 -2.28 -7.88 15.13
N PHE A 76 -1.31 -7.00 14.94
CA PHE A 76 -1.18 -5.78 15.73
C PHE A 76 -0.77 -4.58 14.87
N LEU A 77 -1.10 -3.39 15.35
CA LEU A 77 -0.61 -2.11 14.86
C LEU A 77 -0.13 -1.31 16.05
N ILE A 78 1.08 -0.78 15.94
CA ILE A 78 1.66 0.11 16.95
C ILE A 78 2.15 1.36 16.23
N ALA A 79 1.78 2.53 16.73
CA ALA A 79 2.25 3.80 16.23
C ALA A 79 2.84 4.62 17.37
N PHE A 80 3.96 5.29 17.12
CA PHE A 80 4.65 6.13 18.09
C PHE A 80 4.73 7.56 17.55
N PRO A 81 4.64 8.59 18.42
CA PRO A 81 4.95 9.97 18.05
C PRO A 81 6.34 10.07 17.42
N SER A 82 6.46 10.73 16.27
CA SER A 82 7.73 10.89 15.57
C SER A 82 7.69 12.12 14.66
N GLN A 83 8.82 12.82 14.55
CA GLN A 83 8.99 13.92 13.58
C GLN A 83 9.14 13.44 12.14
N LYS A 84 9.46 12.16 11.94
CA LYS A 84 9.61 11.53 10.62
C LYS A 84 8.70 10.33 10.50
N ILE A 85 8.08 10.17 9.34
CA ILE A 85 7.29 8.97 9.05
C ILE A 85 8.26 7.81 8.82
N CYS A 86 8.15 6.78 9.67
CA CYS A 86 8.83 5.50 9.51
C CYS A 86 7.76 4.42 9.49
N ILE A 87 7.83 3.53 8.49
CA ILE A 87 6.89 2.43 8.35
C ILE A 87 7.67 1.13 8.53
N THR A 88 7.21 0.32 9.48
CA THR A 88 7.64 -1.07 9.63
C THR A 88 6.44 -1.98 9.42
N TYR A 89 6.56 -2.97 8.56
CA TYR A 89 5.49 -3.92 8.24
C TYR A 89 6.04 -5.34 8.22
N GLY A 90 5.37 -6.23 8.94
CA GLY A 90 5.68 -7.65 9.03
C GLY A 90 4.56 -8.49 8.45
N ILE A 91 4.92 -9.60 7.81
CA ILE A 91 4.00 -10.65 7.37
C ILE A 91 4.49 -12.01 7.85
N ASP A 92 3.57 -12.93 8.08
CA ASP A 92 3.86 -14.32 8.43
C ASP A 92 2.89 -15.27 7.73
N PHE A 93 3.38 -15.96 6.70
CA PHE A 93 2.64 -16.94 5.91
C PHE A 93 3.28 -18.34 6.07
N PRO A 94 3.07 -19.02 7.21
CA PRO A 94 3.77 -20.27 7.52
C PRO A 94 3.41 -21.42 6.58
N LYS A 95 2.21 -21.39 5.97
CA LYS A 95 1.75 -22.39 5.00
C LYS A 95 2.27 -22.16 3.58
N VAL A 96 2.91 -21.02 3.31
CA VAL A 96 3.45 -20.66 2.00
C VAL A 96 4.94 -20.34 2.17
N PRO A 97 5.82 -21.37 2.21
CA PRO A 97 7.24 -21.18 2.56
C PRO A 97 8.00 -20.19 1.67
N SER A 98 7.57 -20.00 0.42
CA SER A 98 8.15 -18.99 -0.47
C SER A 98 7.93 -17.55 0.03
N ILE A 99 6.85 -17.31 0.80
CA ILE A 99 6.59 -16.06 1.49
C ILE A 99 7.17 -16.12 2.89
N GLY A 100 6.76 -17.09 3.70
CA GLY A 100 7.23 -17.23 5.08
C GLY A 100 7.04 -15.97 5.92
N CYS A 101 8.02 -15.72 6.80
CA CYS A 101 8.03 -14.55 7.69
C CYS A 101 9.00 -13.48 7.16
N GLN A 102 8.51 -12.25 6.99
CA GLN A 102 9.29 -11.15 6.42
C GLN A 102 8.97 -9.84 7.10
N TRP A 103 9.96 -8.93 7.09
CA TRP A 103 9.86 -7.60 7.67
C TRP A 103 10.48 -6.58 6.73
N PHE A 104 9.76 -5.48 6.53
CA PHE A 104 10.26 -4.29 5.85
C PHE A 104 10.20 -3.12 6.81
N SER A 105 11.24 -2.28 6.79
CA SER A 105 11.28 -1.03 7.55
C SER A 105 12.00 0.03 6.74
N SER A 106 11.40 1.22 6.64
CA SER A 106 12.02 2.36 5.96
C SER A 106 11.44 3.70 6.42
N PHE A 107 12.24 4.76 6.30
CA PHE A 107 11.74 6.13 6.41
C PHE A 107 11.02 6.51 5.12
N LEU A 108 9.84 7.12 5.25
CA LEU A 108 9.02 7.42 4.09
C LEU A 108 9.35 8.81 3.54
N ASP A 109 9.85 8.83 2.31
CA ASP A 109 9.92 10.00 1.45
C ASP A 109 9.45 9.63 0.03
N GLU A 110 9.33 10.62 -0.85
CA GLU A 110 8.83 10.41 -2.22
C GLU A 110 9.72 9.43 -3.01
N SER A 111 11.04 9.52 -2.86
CA SER A 111 11.99 8.66 -3.57
C SER A 111 11.85 7.21 -3.11
N THR A 112 11.82 7.00 -1.80
CA THR A 112 11.67 5.69 -1.16
C THR A 112 10.33 5.07 -1.54
N TYR A 113 9.25 5.84 -1.46
CA TYR A 113 7.93 5.36 -1.87
C TYR A 113 7.92 4.94 -3.34
N THR A 114 8.42 5.78 -4.24
CA THR A 114 8.43 5.49 -5.68
C THR A 114 9.27 4.24 -6.01
N LYS A 115 10.46 4.10 -5.40
CA LYS A 115 11.43 3.05 -5.74
C LYS A 115 11.14 1.71 -5.04
N GLU A 116 10.70 1.76 -3.79
CA GLU A 116 10.62 0.58 -2.91
C GLU A 116 9.19 0.18 -2.54
N ILE A 117 8.16 0.98 -2.82
CA ILE A 117 6.80 0.68 -2.39
C ILE A 117 5.83 0.67 -3.56
N ALA A 118 5.86 1.70 -4.42
CA ALA A 118 4.85 1.91 -5.45
C ALA A 118 4.71 0.75 -6.44
N SER A 119 5.81 0.05 -6.76
CA SER A 119 5.83 -1.11 -7.67
C SER A 119 5.44 -2.45 -7.02
N SER A 120 5.10 -2.46 -5.73
CA SER A 120 4.66 -3.69 -5.05
C SER A 120 3.25 -4.06 -5.48
N ARG A 121 3.12 -5.13 -6.28
CA ARG A 121 1.83 -5.67 -6.71
C ARG A 121 1.13 -6.43 -5.58
N THR A 122 -0.19 -6.40 -5.58
CA THR A 122 -1.02 -7.24 -4.71
C THR A 122 -0.81 -8.72 -5.00
N PHE A 123 -0.97 -9.57 -3.98
CA PHE A 123 -0.84 -11.01 -4.12
C PHE A 123 -1.94 -11.75 -3.35
N CYS A 124 -2.17 -12.99 -3.75
CA CYS A 124 -3.05 -13.92 -3.06
C CYS A 124 -2.41 -15.31 -3.01
N VAL A 125 -2.79 -16.09 -2.00
CA VAL A 125 -2.40 -17.50 -1.89
C VAL A 125 -3.24 -18.29 -2.88
N TYR A 126 -2.59 -19.04 -3.78
CA TYR A 126 -3.26 -19.69 -4.91
C TYR A 126 -4.39 -20.62 -4.46
N GLU A 127 -4.15 -21.40 -3.41
CA GLU A 127 -5.12 -22.35 -2.85
C GLU A 127 -6.40 -21.68 -2.33
N GLU A 128 -6.34 -20.37 -2.01
CA GLU A 128 -7.48 -19.59 -1.53
C GLU A 128 -8.26 -18.92 -2.68
N VAL A 129 -7.66 -18.80 -3.86
CA VAL A 129 -8.25 -18.08 -5.02
C VAL A 129 -9.58 -18.68 -5.43
N GLU A 130 -9.66 -20.00 -5.54
CA GLU A 130 -10.88 -20.68 -5.97
C GLU A 130 -12.04 -20.42 -4.99
N GLY A 131 -11.76 -20.44 -3.69
CA GLY A 131 -12.75 -20.14 -2.64
C GLY A 131 -13.22 -18.69 -2.71
N MET A 132 -12.30 -17.74 -2.90
CA MET A 132 -12.64 -16.32 -3.04
C MET A 132 -13.43 -16.02 -4.32
N CYS A 133 -13.11 -16.69 -5.42
CA CYS A 133 -13.87 -16.60 -6.67
C CYS A 133 -15.29 -17.13 -6.48
N ARG A 134 -15.47 -18.27 -5.82
CA ARG A 134 -16.79 -18.83 -5.49
C ARG A 134 -17.60 -17.91 -4.57
N ALA A 135 -16.94 -17.18 -3.67
CA ALA A 135 -17.57 -16.16 -2.83
C ALA A 135 -17.84 -14.83 -3.57
N GLY A 136 -17.49 -14.72 -4.85
CA GLY A 136 -17.72 -13.54 -5.67
C GLY A 136 -16.78 -12.36 -5.40
N LEU A 137 -15.64 -12.58 -4.75
CA LEU A 137 -14.71 -11.52 -4.31
C LEU A 137 -13.61 -11.18 -5.33
N CYS A 138 -13.26 -12.11 -6.22
CA CYS A 138 -12.14 -11.96 -7.17
C CYS A 138 -12.61 -11.82 -8.63
N LYS A 139 -13.74 -11.16 -8.88
CA LYS A 139 -14.37 -11.09 -10.21
C LYS A 139 -13.54 -10.36 -11.28
N GLY A 140 -12.59 -9.51 -10.86
CA GLY A 140 -11.68 -8.77 -11.75
C GLY A 140 -10.22 -9.19 -11.67
N GLY A 141 -9.89 -10.28 -10.95
CA GLY A 141 -8.51 -10.73 -10.75
C GLY A 141 -7.95 -11.50 -11.94
N SER A 142 -6.73 -11.20 -12.36
CA SER A 142 -5.98 -11.90 -13.40
C SER A 142 -4.47 -11.88 -13.10
N ALA A 143 -3.67 -12.67 -13.83
CA ALA A 143 -2.22 -12.66 -13.67
C ALA A 143 -1.57 -11.30 -14.02
N ASP A 144 -2.28 -10.47 -14.79
CA ASP A 144 -1.83 -9.14 -15.19
C ASP A 144 -1.92 -8.14 -14.03
N ASN A 145 -2.88 -8.35 -13.11
CA ASN A 145 -3.20 -7.39 -12.04
C ASN A 145 -3.04 -7.93 -10.62
N ALA A 146 -2.72 -9.22 -10.47
CA ALA A 146 -2.50 -9.83 -9.17
C ALA A 146 -1.52 -10.99 -9.30
N ILE A 147 -0.64 -11.13 -8.31
CA ILE A 147 0.26 -12.26 -8.23
C ILE A 147 -0.47 -13.40 -7.52
N ALA A 148 -0.78 -14.47 -8.24
CA ALA A 148 -1.26 -15.74 -7.70
C ALA A 148 -0.15 -16.78 -7.89
N GLY A 149 0.29 -17.46 -6.83
CA GLY A 149 1.32 -18.48 -6.98
C GLY A 149 1.29 -19.56 -5.91
N HIS A 150 1.57 -20.79 -6.33
CA HIS A 150 1.93 -21.94 -5.47
C HIS A 150 3.34 -21.78 -4.86
N ALA A 151 4.20 -21.02 -5.54
CA ALA A 151 5.52 -20.62 -5.10
C ALA A 151 5.78 -19.25 -5.74
N LEU A 152 5.72 -18.18 -4.95
CA LEU A 152 6.12 -16.86 -5.42
C LEU A 152 7.61 -16.93 -5.73
N HIS A 153 7.99 -16.79 -7.01
CA HIS A 153 9.39 -16.82 -7.43
C HIS A 153 10.18 -15.80 -6.59
N THR A 154 11.28 -16.26 -6.00
CA THR A 154 12.08 -15.61 -4.95
C THR A 154 12.61 -14.22 -5.32
N ASP A 155 12.52 -13.84 -6.60
CA ASP A 155 12.93 -12.52 -7.10
C ASP A 155 11.91 -11.42 -6.83
N PHE A 156 10.61 -11.73 -6.72
CA PHE A 156 9.54 -10.74 -6.49
C PHE A 156 9.40 -10.32 -5.02
N ILE A 157 9.84 -11.17 -4.10
CA ILE A 157 9.82 -10.97 -2.65
C ILE A 157 11.05 -10.15 -2.17
N ARG A 158 11.95 -9.78 -3.07
CA ARG A 158 13.17 -9.03 -2.73
C ARG A 158 12.94 -7.61 -2.20
N LEU A 159 11.74 -7.04 -2.37
CA LEU A 159 11.46 -5.69 -1.86
C LEU A 159 11.35 -5.64 -0.33
N LEU A 160 10.90 -6.72 0.31
CA LEU A 160 10.83 -6.77 1.77
C LEU A 160 12.13 -7.33 2.39
N SER A 161 12.90 -8.16 1.66
CA SER A 161 14.09 -8.81 2.23
C SER A 161 15.36 -7.96 2.23
N ARG A 162 15.45 -6.87 1.44
CA ARG A 162 16.69 -6.09 1.29
C ARG A 162 17.00 -5.15 2.46
N SER A 163 16.01 -4.68 3.22
CA SER A 163 16.24 -3.76 4.35
C SER A 163 16.74 -4.48 5.63
N SER A 164 16.50 -5.80 5.75
CA SER A 164 16.85 -6.54 6.97
C SER A 164 18.35 -6.75 7.18
N THR A 165 19.19 -6.71 6.13
CA THR A 165 20.63 -6.97 6.26
C THR A 165 21.41 -5.73 6.70
N GLU A 166 21.01 -4.54 6.27
CA GLU A 166 21.62 -3.26 6.69
C GLU A 166 21.30 -2.93 8.17
N LEU A 167 20.06 -3.20 8.62
CA LEU A 167 19.63 -2.92 9.99
C LEU A 167 20.32 -3.83 11.03
N ARG A 168 20.60 -5.09 10.70
CA ARG A 168 21.36 -5.99 11.59
C ARG A 168 22.81 -5.55 11.81
N LYS A 169 23.44 -4.90 10.82
CA LYS A 169 24.81 -4.38 10.97
C LYS A 169 24.89 -3.10 11.80
N ARG A 170 23.81 -2.30 11.85
CA ARG A 170 23.76 -1.05 12.63
C ARG A 170 23.32 -1.20 14.08
N LEU A 171 22.63 -2.28 14.44
CA LEU A 171 22.15 -2.52 15.80
C LEU A 171 23.06 -3.44 16.64
N LEU A 172 24.05 -4.08 16.02
CA LEU A 172 25.03 -4.98 16.67
C LEU A 172 26.48 -4.48 16.54
N GLY A 173 26.65 -3.19 16.19
CA GLY A 173 27.95 -2.51 16.12
C GLY A 173 28.08 -1.49 17.24
#